data_AF-A0A7C1HDG3-F1
#
_entry.id   AF-A0A7C1HDG3-F1
#
_cell.length_a   1.000
_cell.length_b   1.000
_cell.length_c   1.000
_cell.angle_alpha   90.00
_cell.angle_beta   90.00
_cell.angle_gamma   90.00
#
_symmetry.space_group_name_H-M   'P 1'
#
loop_
_entity.id
_entity.type
_entity.pdbx_description
1 polymer ?
#
loop_
_entity_poly.entity_id
_entity_poly.type
_entity_poly.pdbx_seq_one_letter_code
_entity_poly.pdbx_strand_id
1 'polypeptide(L)'
;MPAERILLVDDEQEFLRPLSKRLVMRGFRVSTAECGAEALALLDHESFGAVVLDLVMPDMDGLETLRQIMQKNPSQQVILLTGKGTGVHESEALKLGALDFLRKPVDMDVLVERLKTNNLQKLKQRILRRVAVNLKKSGFDAAPYVRDLVPMEQFCQFYAFYGLTHHHPLYFAFSNSGLAGSYFLGKCIVEHSLVYKSDVRGDELKTKGQVYAVDGMQIPLHKDEMIHIIDSYLIKALVHNYSHDPENLETFTIRNTIALPYANIHGAPMEGCFLGPFATVDLTAVHDCVVGEYAYVQTKELAHATVPAGLVWIKSGDVFEFKYQHDPKLLAKYISMPPGEQPKGLFMDFEEERQDAFQPCFDQVCLAHELDVPTWSALSPYAVAKGECALGENVIVCQRAYLENAKLGRGANAQEHCSIIDSELQGLNITAHGGILINCRMGEKVFVAFNSFLRGLKEAPLKVGSGCMVMPHTIIDLEEPLEIPQRHVVWGFIRNKADLAGHSIAIEKLRAVQGQVSMGAMTFTGDGEALVSAFEHRIEHILEANGAYFDGEKGLGHAQKNQAMSFNTIQPYAEGPFKGLYPTIEIRPIEP
;
A
#
# COMPACT_ATOMS: atom_id res chain seq x y z
N MET A 1 5.42 36.39 0.60
CA MET A 1 4.42 35.39 0.16
C MET A 1 3.23 36.11 -0.47
N PRO A 2 2.61 35.61 -1.54
CA PRO A 2 1.27 36.07 -1.92
C PRO A 2 0.27 35.56 -0.87
N ALA A 3 -0.49 36.47 -0.28
CA ALA A 3 -1.51 36.19 0.72
C ALA A 3 -2.66 35.33 0.13
N GLU A 4 -3.06 34.26 0.83
CA GLU A 4 -4.17 33.38 0.44
C GLU A 4 -5.49 34.16 0.42
N ARG A 5 -6.30 33.98 -0.63
CA ARG A 5 -7.58 34.69 -0.83
C ARG A 5 -8.71 33.95 -0.15
N ILE A 6 -9.39 34.61 0.77
CA ILE A 6 -10.54 34.09 1.51
C ILE A 6 -11.80 34.84 1.07
N LEU A 7 -12.88 34.12 0.83
CA LEU A 7 -14.22 34.69 0.65
C LEU A 7 -14.99 34.60 1.97
N LEU A 8 -15.34 35.73 2.56
CA LEU A 8 -16.22 35.81 3.72
C LEU A 8 -17.64 36.10 3.26
N VAL A 9 -18.60 35.29 3.67
CA VAL A 9 -20.01 35.40 3.27
C VAL A 9 -20.87 35.48 4.52
N ASP A 10 -21.50 36.64 4.73
CA ASP A 10 -22.32 36.93 5.91
C ASP A 10 -23.21 38.14 5.62
N ASP A 11 -24.50 38.08 5.92
CA ASP A 11 -25.42 39.20 5.74
C ASP A 11 -25.29 40.26 6.85
N GLU A 12 -24.69 39.89 7.99
CA GLU A 12 -24.43 40.82 9.09
C GLU A 12 -23.15 41.62 8.84
N GLN A 13 -23.27 42.81 8.21
CA GLN A 13 -22.12 43.70 7.96
C GLN A 13 -21.30 44.04 9.22
N GLU A 14 -21.94 44.06 10.39
CA GLU A 14 -21.31 44.29 11.69
C GLU A 14 -20.36 43.16 12.10
N PHE A 15 -20.57 41.94 11.61
CA PHE A 15 -19.66 40.80 11.79
C PHE A 15 -18.65 40.72 10.64
N LEU A 16 -19.11 40.90 9.40
CA LEU A 16 -18.33 40.77 8.18
C LEU A 16 -17.12 41.73 8.16
N ARG A 17 -17.32 43.01 8.51
CA ARG A 17 -16.26 44.04 8.46
C ARG A 17 -15.16 43.81 9.50
N PRO A 18 -15.43 43.59 10.80
CA PRO A 18 -14.39 43.31 11.78
C PRO A 18 -13.63 42.01 11.50
N LEU A 19 -14.33 40.95 11.09
CA LEU A 19 -13.69 39.67 10.79
C LEU A 19 -12.76 39.77 9.59
N SER A 20 -13.20 40.45 8.52
CA SER A 20 -12.37 40.75 7.34
C SER A 20 -11.08 41.50 7.75
N LYS A 21 -11.18 42.57 8.55
CA LYS A 21 -10.00 43.29 9.06
C LYS A 21 -9.06 42.41 9.86
N ARG A 22 -9.58 41.54 10.73
CA ARG A 22 -8.76 40.62 11.53
C ARG A 22 -8.01 39.61 10.67
N LEU A 23 -8.66 39.05 9.64
CA LEU A 23 -8.02 38.13 8.71
C LEU A 23 -6.97 38.82 7.83
N VAL A 24 -7.22 40.05 7.39
CA VAL A 24 -6.22 40.87 6.69
C VAL A 24 -4.99 41.11 7.56
N MET A 25 -5.16 41.45 8.85
CA MET A 25 -4.04 41.60 9.80
C MET A 25 -3.24 40.30 10.01
N ARG A 26 -3.87 39.13 9.79
CA ARG A 26 -3.24 37.80 9.88
C ARG A 26 -2.59 37.34 8.56
N GLY A 27 -2.58 38.20 7.53
CA GLY A 27 -1.87 37.98 6.27
C GLY A 27 -2.71 37.39 5.14
N PHE A 28 -4.05 37.39 5.25
CA PHE A 28 -4.95 36.96 4.18
C PHE A 28 -5.36 38.11 3.26
N ARG A 29 -5.69 37.79 2.00
CA ARG A 29 -6.50 38.66 1.14
C ARG A 29 -7.95 38.28 1.32
N VAL A 30 -8.83 39.24 1.57
CA VAL A 30 -10.23 38.94 1.87
C VAL A 30 -11.13 39.63 0.87
N SER A 31 -11.99 38.86 0.21
CA SER A 31 -13.19 39.35 -0.46
C SER A 31 -14.40 39.04 0.40
N THR A 32 -15.45 39.85 0.28
CA THR A 32 -16.67 39.72 1.08
C THR A 32 -17.87 39.62 0.17
N ALA A 33 -18.88 38.86 0.59
CA ALA A 33 -20.21 38.81 0.00
C ALA A 33 -21.26 38.89 1.10
N GLU A 34 -22.41 39.51 0.82
CA GLU A 34 -23.49 39.71 1.78
C GLU A 34 -24.61 38.66 1.63
N CYS A 35 -24.54 37.80 0.61
CA CYS A 35 -25.48 36.68 0.43
C CYS A 35 -24.89 35.53 -0.40
N GLY A 36 -25.57 34.37 -0.41
CA GLY A 36 -25.15 33.19 -1.16
C GLY A 36 -25.05 33.41 -2.68
N ALA A 37 -25.96 34.19 -3.26
CA ALA A 37 -25.94 34.49 -4.70
C ALA A 37 -24.71 35.31 -5.11
N GLU A 38 -24.32 36.31 -4.32
CA GLU A 38 -23.11 37.10 -4.55
C GLU A 38 -21.85 36.23 -4.38
N ALA A 39 -21.83 35.35 -3.37
CA ALA A 39 -20.73 34.43 -3.16
C ALA A 39 -20.51 33.48 -4.35
N LEU A 40 -21.59 32.92 -4.90
CA LEU A 40 -21.55 32.06 -6.08
C LEU A 40 -21.08 32.82 -7.32
N ALA A 41 -21.52 34.05 -7.52
CA ALA A 41 -21.06 34.90 -8.62
C ALA A 41 -19.55 35.20 -8.52
N LEU A 42 -19.05 35.50 -7.32
CA LEU A 42 -17.61 35.70 -7.09
C LEU A 42 -16.80 34.42 -7.37
N LEU A 43 -17.31 33.26 -6.95
CA LEU A 43 -16.65 31.96 -7.19
C LEU A 43 -16.63 31.55 -8.67
N ASP A 44 -17.53 32.08 -9.49
CA ASP A 44 -17.54 31.87 -10.95
C ASP A 44 -16.45 32.70 -11.68
N HIS A 45 -15.96 33.78 -11.06
CA HIS A 45 -15.00 34.71 -11.67
C HIS A 45 -13.62 34.72 -11.01
N GLU A 46 -13.53 34.33 -9.75
CA GLU A 46 -12.32 34.37 -8.95
C GLU A 46 -12.08 33.05 -8.20
N SER A 47 -10.81 32.72 -7.96
CA SER A 47 -10.42 31.57 -7.14
C SER A 47 -10.14 31.97 -5.69
N PHE A 48 -10.79 31.28 -4.74
CA PHE A 48 -10.58 31.47 -3.30
C PHE A 48 -10.01 30.20 -2.67
N GLY A 49 -8.99 30.36 -1.81
CA GLY A 49 -8.38 29.26 -1.06
C GLY A 49 -9.34 28.62 -0.05
N ALA A 50 -10.24 29.42 0.53
CA ALA A 50 -11.36 28.97 1.33
C ALA A 50 -12.51 29.99 1.34
N VAL A 51 -13.71 29.50 1.63
CA VAL A 51 -14.93 30.28 1.86
C VAL A 51 -15.33 30.11 3.32
N VAL A 52 -15.57 31.20 4.02
CA VAL A 52 -16.18 31.21 5.36
C VAL A 52 -17.61 31.69 5.17
N LEU A 53 -18.58 30.82 5.45
CA LEU A 53 -19.97 30.97 5.07
C LEU A 53 -20.85 31.00 6.31
N ASP A 54 -21.71 32.02 6.46
CA ASP A 54 -22.76 31.97 7.48
C ASP A 54 -23.88 31.00 7.07
N LEU A 55 -24.50 30.38 8.08
CA LEU A 55 -25.59 29.42 7.87
C LEU A 55 -26.93 30.09 7.59
N VAL A 56 -27.22 31.20 8.27
CA VAL A 56 -28.54 31.85 8.31
C VAL A 56 -28.44 33.18 7.58
N MET A 57 -28.64 33.13 6.26
CA MET A 57 -28.67 34.30 5.40
C MET A 57 -30.03 34.41 4.69
N PRO A 58 -30.48 35.62 4.33
CA PRO A 58 -31.70 35.83 3.56
C PRO A 58 -31.58 35.24 2.15
N ASP A 59 -32.75 34.91 1.58
CA ASP A 59 -32.95 34.33 0.24
C ASP A 59 -32.40 32.90 0.06
N MET A 60 -31.07 32.74 0.18
CA MET A 60 -30.38 31.46 0.05
C MET A 60 -29.58 31.19 1.33
N ASP A 61 -29.96 30.14 2.06
CA ASP A 61 -29.27 29.75 3.28
C ASP A 61 -27.87 29.16 3.01
N GLY A 62 -27.07 29.05 4.07
CA GLY A 62 -25.69 28.57 3.95
C GLY A 62 -25.57 27.09 3.56
N LEU A 63 -26.57 26.24 3.82
CA LEU A 63 -26.52 24.83 3.41
C LEU A 63 -26.81 24.69 1.92
N GLU A 64 -27.77 25.44 1.39
CA GLU A 64 -28.06 25.49 -0.04
C GLU A 64 -26.89 26.12 -0.81
N THR A 65 -26.33 27.21 -0.29
CA THR A 65 -25.11 27.82 -0.86
C THR A 65 -23.97 26.80 -0.89
N LEU A 66 -23.70 26.11 0.23
CA LEU A 66 -22.70 25.03 0.30
C LEU A 66 -22.96 23.94 -0.74
N ARG A 67 -24.21 23.47 -0.87
CA ARG A 67 -24.59 22.42 -1.82
C ARG A 67 -24.25 22.82 -3.26
N GLN A 68 -24.53 24.07 -3.65
CA GLN A 68 -24.21 24.57 -5.00
C GLN A 68 -22.71 24.74 -5.21
N ILE A 69 -21.98 25.24 -4.20
CA ILE A 69 -20.51 25.30 -4.26
C ILE A 69 -19.93 23.90 -4.47
N MET A 70 -20.39 22.91 -3.70
CA MET A 70 -19.90 21.53 -3.78
C MET A 70 -20.26 20.84 -5.09
N GLN A 71 -21.40 21.18 -5.71
CA GLN A 71 -21.77 20.67 -7.03
C GLN A 71 -20.87 21.22 -8.14
N LYS A 72 -20.55 22.52 -8.11
CA LYS A 72 -19.67 23.16 -9.10
C LYS A 72 -18.20 22.79 -8.89
N ASN A 73 -17.75 22.81 -7.64
CA ASN A 73 -16.38 22.51 -7.26
C ASN A 73 -16.35 21.71 -5.94
N PRO A 74 -16.38 20.38 -6.01
CA PRO A 74 -16.28 19.50 -4.84
C PRO A 74 -15.00 19.67 -4.01
N SER A 75 -13.99 20.38 -4.54
CA SER A 75 -12.72 20.64 -3.86
C SER A 75 -12.65 22.01 -3.17
N GLN A 76 -13.66 22.88 -3.34
CA GLN A 76 -13.71 24.17 -2.67
C GLN A 76 -13.81 23.99 -1.16
N GLN A 77 -12.96 24.67 -0.41
CA GLN A 77 -13.08 24.66 1.05
C GLN A 77 -14.16 25.62 1.50
N VAL A 78 -15.10 25.10 2.28
CA VAL A 78 -16.17 25.91 2.90
C VAL A 78 -16.18 25.59 4.39
N ILE A 79 -15.90 26.60 5.23
CA ILE A 79 -16.09 26.54 6.67
C ILE A 79 -17.41 27.22 6.97
N LEU A 80 -18.37 26.51 7.54
CA LEU A 80 -19.57 27.14 8.05
C LEU A 80 -19.25 27.82 9.39
N LEU A 81 -19.63 29.07 9.54
CA LEU A 81 -19.39 29.87 10.74
C LEU A 81 -20.69 30.55 11.14
N THR A 82 -21.40 30.06 12.16
CA THR A 82 -22.73 30.56 12.50
C THR A 82 -22.99 30.73 13.99
N GLY A 83 -23.82 31.71 14.36
CA GLY A 83 -24.32 31.90 15.72
C GLY A 83 -25.56 31.06 16.05
N LYS A 84 -26.22 30.47 15.05
CA LYS A 84 -27.52 29.78 15.20
C LYS A 84 -27.52 28.36 14.62
N GLY A 85 -26.45 27.60 14.90
CA GLY A 85 -26.29 26.21 14.49
C GLY A 85 -26.80 25.19 15.51
N THR A 86 -27.39 24.10 15.03
CA THR A 86 -27.73 22.91 15.83
C THR A 86 -26.77 21.76 15.46
N GLY A 87 -26.67 20.72 16.30
CA GLY A 87 -25.89 19.52 15.94
C GLY A 87 -26.38 18.82 14.67
N VAL A 88 -27.65 19.03 14.29
CA VAL A 88 -28.21 18.52 13.03
C VAL A 88 -27.63 19.29 11.84
N HIS A 89 -27.56 20.62 11.92
CA HIS A 89 -26.96 21.45 10.86
C HIS A 89 -25.47 21.16 10.67
N GLU A 90 -24.74 20.93 11.76
CA GLU A 90 -23.33 20.52 11.70
C GLU A 90 -23.17 19.17 10.98
N SER A 91 -23.98 18.17 11.33
CA SER A 91 -23.95 16.87 10.65
C SER A 91 -24.30 16.99 9.16
N GLU A 92 -25.30 17.80 8.81
CA GLU A 92 -25.72 18.02 7.42
C GLU A 92 -24.65 18.76 6.61
N ALA A 93 -24.07 19.82 7.17
CA ALA A 93 -22.96 20.55 6.59
C ALA A 93 -21.77 19.65 6.24
N LEU A 94 -21.32 18.83 7.20
CA LEU A 94 -20.20 17.91 7.00
C LEU A 94 -20.53 16.84 5.95
N LYS A 95 -21.78 16.35 5.91
CA LYS A 95 -22.26 15.43 4.87
C LYS A 95 -22.31 16.07 3.48
N LEU A 96 -22.63 17.35 3.39
CA LEU A 96 -22.69 18.10 2.12
C LEU A 96 -21.30 18.45 1.59
N GLY A 97 -20.26 18.43 2.44
CA GLY A 97 -18.87 18.67 2.03
C GLY A 97 -18.20 19.85 2.70
N ALA A 98 -18.80 20.47 3.71
CA ALA A 98 -18.14 21.52 4.50
C ALA A 98 -16.82 20.98 5.10
N LEU A 99 -15.77 21.78 5.04
CA LEU A 99 -14.46 21.51 5.66
C LEU A 99 -14.61 21.38 7.18
N ASP A 100 -15.32 22.33 7.77
CA ASP A 100 -15.53 22.43 9.21
C ASP A 100 -16.80 23.23 9.50
N PHE A 101 -17.29 23.14 10.74
CA PHE A 101 -18.43 23.86 11.25
C PHE A 101 -18.05 24.53 12.59
N LEU A 102 -17.95 25.86 12.57
CA LEU A 102 -17.56 26.67 13.72
C LEU A 102 -18.75 27.51 14.22
N ARG A 103 -18.74 27.81 15.52
CA ARG A 103 -19.78 28.65 16.15
C ARG A 103 -19.28 30.07 16.36
N LYS A 104 -20.17 31.05 16.16
CA LYS A 104 -19.97 32.44 16.60
C LYS A 104 -20.26 32.54 18.11
N PRO A 105 -19.44 33.24 18.91
CA PRO A 105 -18.19 33.88 18.54
C PRO A 105 -17.07 32.85 18.32
N VAL A 106 -16.28 33.04 17.26
CA VAL A 106 -15.16 32.14 16.93
C VAL A 106 -13.84 32.68 17.47
N ASP A 107 -13.01 31.78 17.98
CA ASP A 107 -11.62 32.08 18.29
C ASP A 107 -10.85 32.33 16.98
N MET A 108 -10.18 33.48 16.90
CA MET A 108 -9.45 33.85 15.70
C MET A 108 -8.28 32.93 15.40
N ASP A 109 -7.63 32.35 16.42
CA ASP A 109 -6.53 31.42 16.21
C ASP A 109 -7.03 30.11 15.62
N VAL A 110 -8.17 29.61 16.10
CA VAL A 110 -8.84 28.43 15.54
C VAL A 110 -9.26 28.67 14.09
N LEU A 111 -9.92 29.79 13.79
CA LEU A 111 -10.32 30.10 12.41
C LEU A 111 -9.11 30.23 11.49
N VAL A 112 -8.04 30.90 11.94
CA VAL A 112 -6.82 31.06 11.14
C VAL A 112 -6.12 29.73 10.93
N GLU A 113 -6.08 28.84 11.91
CA GLU A 113 -5.55 27.48 11.75
C GLU A 113 -6.31 26.72 10.66
N ARG A 114 -7.66 26.78 10.68
CA ARG A 114 -8.52 26.15 9.66
C ARG A 114 -8.37 26.79 8.28
N LEU A 115 -8.18 28.10 8.21
CA LEU A 115 -7.95 28.81 6.95
C LEU A 115 -6.54 28.59 6.40
N LYS A 116 -5.57 28.28 7.25
CA LYS A 116 -4.20 27.91 6.88
C LYS A 116 -4.03 26.42 6.57
N THR A 117 -5.12 25.64 6.55
CA THR A 117 -5.10 24.24 6.12
C THR A 117 -4.45 24.16 4.73
N ASN A 118 -3.21 23.65 4.71
CA ASN A 118 -2.39 23.52 3.52
C ASN A 118 -3.01 22.49 2.55
N ASN A 119 -2.79 22.63 1.24
CA ASN A 119 -3.32 21.77 0.18
C ASN A 119 -3.13 20.27 0.44
N LEU A 120 -2.06 19.88 1.15
CA LEU A 120 -1.83 18.50 1.58
C LEU A 120 -2.96 17.97 2.51
N GLN A 121 -3.38 18.76 3.50
CA GLN A 121 -4.51 18.40 4.38
C GLN A 121 -5.83 18.38 3.61
N LYS A 122 -6.02 19.31 2.65
CA LYS A 122 -7.19 19.33 1.76
C LYS A 122 -7.27 18.04 0.95
N LEU A 123 -6.14 17.61 0.40
CA LEU A 123 -6.01 16.39 -0.38
C LEU A 123 -6.36 15.15 0.46
N LYS A 124 -5.81 15.04 1.68
CA LYS A 124 -6.13 13.96 2.61
C LYS A 124 -7.63 13.85 2.85
N GLN A 125 -8.30 14.97 3.15
CA GLN A 125 -9.74 14.97 3.42
C GLN A 125 -10.57 14.60 2.18
N ARG A 126 -10.17 15.07 1.00
CA ARG A 126 -10.80 14.68 -0.26
C ARG A 126 -10.72 13.17 -0.49
N ILE A 127 -9.54 12.57 -0.31
CA ILE A 127 -9.35 11.12 -0.41
C ILE A 127 -10.27 10.39 0.58
N LEU A 128 -10.24 10.78 1.86
CA LEU A 128 -11.09 10.17 2.89
C LEU A 128 -12.58 10.20 2.53
N ARG A 129 -13.07 11.34 2.00
CA ARG A 129 -14.46 11.48 1.56
C ARG A 129 -14.79 10.56 0.40
N ARG A 130 -13.92 10.48 -0.61
CA ARG A 130 -14.12 9.59 -1.77
C ARG A 130 -14.17 8.13 -1.34
N VAL A 131 -13.23 7.69 -0.50
CA VAL A 131 -13.23 6.31 0.02
C VAL A 131 -14.47 6.05 0.86
N ALA A 132 -14.88 6.98 1.73
CA ALA A 132 -16.08 6.83 2.56
C ALA A 132 -17.37 6.71 1.74
N VAL A 133 -17.48 7.38 0.58
CA VAL A 133 -18.64 7.24 -0.31
C VAL A 133 -18.72 5.82 -0.89
N ASN A 134 -17.60 5.27 -1.34
CA ASN A 134 -17.52 3.90 -1.86
C ASN A 134 -17.85 2.87 -0.77
N LEU A 135 -17.23 3.01 0.40
CA LEU A 135 -17.41 2.07 1.53
C LEU A 135 -18.72 2.25 2.30
N LYS A 136 -19.57 3.21 1.94
CA LYS A 136 -20.83 3.51 2.64
C LYS A 136 -21.73 2.27 2.81
N LYS A 137 -21.79 1.39 1.80
CA LYS A 137 -22.61 0.16 1.84
C LYS A 137 -22.13 -0.83 2.91
N SER A 138 -20.83 -0.91 3.14
CA SER A 138 -20.23 -1.78 4.15
C SER A 138 -20.45 -1.28 5.58
N GLY A 139 -20.84 0.00 5.75
CA GLY A 139 -20.92 0.66 7.05
C GLY A 139 -19.56 0.98 7.67
N PHE A 140 -18.46 0.82 6.93
CA PHE A 140 -17.11 1.06 7.39
C PHE A 140 -16.70 2.53 7.24
N ASP A 141 -16.13 3.11 8.29
CA ASP A 141 -15.50 4.43 8.27
C ASP A 141 -13.98 4.28 8.38
N ALA A 142 -13.27 4.62 7.31
CA ALA A 142 -11.82 4.56 7.26
C ALA A 142 -11.15 5.71 8.02
N ALA A 143 -11.85 6.83 8.25
CA ALA A 143 -11.23 8.05 8.77
C ALA A 143 -10.51 7.87 10.13
N PRO A 144 -11.05 7.13 11.12
CA PRO A 144 -10.37 6.89 12.38
C PRO A 144 -9.03 6.16 12.26
N TYR A 145 -8.83 5.34 11.23
CA TYR A 145 -7.60 4.57 11.04
C TYR A 145 -6.46 5.40 10.44
N VAL A 146 -6.77 6.52 9.78
CA VAL A 146 -5.78 7.30 9.01
C VAL A 146 -5.60 8.73 9.50
N ARG A 147 -6.50 9.25 10.33
CA ARG A 147 -6.50 10.65 10.77
C ARG A 147 -5.18 11.04 11.42
N ASP A 148 -4.68 10.22 12.33
CA ASP A 148 -3.50 10.52 13.15
C ASP A 148 -2.33 9.56 12.89
N LEU A 149 -2.46 8.68 11.87
CA LEU A 149 -1.47 7.67 11.51
C LEU A 149 -0.14 8.28 11.01
N VAL A 150 -0.22 9.29 10.13
CA VAL A 150 0.96 10.00 9.62
C VAL A 150 0.76 11.50 9.83
N PRO A 151 1.61 12.16 10.65
CA PRO A 151 1.62 13.60 10.77
C PRO A 151 1.93 14.25 9.41
N MET A 152 1.12 15.24 9.01
CA MET A 152 1.25 15.87 7.68
C MET A 152 2.59 16.57 7.47
N GLU A 153 3.27 16.99 8.54
CA GLU A 153 4.62 17.54 8.49
C GLU A 153 5.68 16.55 8.00
N GLN A 154 5.45 15.24 8.14
CA GLN A 154 6.36 14.22 7.63
C GLN A 154 6.46 14.27 6.10
N PHE A 155 5.44 14.75 5.40
CA PHE A 155 5.45 14.84 3.94
C PHE A 155 6.47 15.84 3.37
N CYS A 156 6.96 16.79 4.18
CA CYS A 156 8.05 17.68 3.75
C CYS A 156 9.44 17.23 4.24
N GLN A 157 9.54 16.15 5.02
CA GLN A 157 10.80 15.66 5.59
C GLN A 157 11.51 14.64 4.70
N PHE A 158 10.80 14.02 3.74
CA PHE A 158 11.34 12.96 2.91
C PHE A 158 11.28 13.29 1.42
N TYR A 159 12.33 12.88 0.71
CA TYR A 159 12.34 12.81 -0.74
C TYR A 159 11.53 11.60 -1.24
N ALA A 160 11.12 11.66 -2.49
CA ALA A 160 10.67 10.50 -3.25
C ALA A 160 11.78 10.06 -4.21
N PHE A 161 11.71 8.82 -4.67
CA PHE A 161 12.75 8.21 -5.48
C PHE A 161 12.15 7.53 -6.69
N TYR A 162 12.82 7.59 -7.84
CA TYR A 162 12.43 6.82 -9.02
C TYR A 162 13.62 6.11 -9.64
N GLY A 163 13.42 4.84 -10.01
CA GLY A 163 14.44 3.97 -10.57
C GLY A 163 14.67 4.22 -12.06
N LEU A 164 15.94 4.26 -12.44
CA LEU A 164 16.43 4.30 -13.82
C LEU A 164 17.15 3.00 -14.15
N THR A 165 16.80 2.42 -15.29
CA THR A 165 17.37 1.17 -15.80
C THR A 165 17.21 1.10 -17.32
N HIS A 166 18.13 0.42 -17.99
CA HIS A 166 18.05 0.18 -19.44
C HIS A 166 17.07 -0.94 -19.82
N HIS A 167 16.55 -1.68 -18.83
CA HIS A 167 15.72 -2.87 -19.06
C HIS A 167 14.22 -2.60 -19.05
N HIS A 168 13.77 -1.57 -18.32
CA HIS A 168 12.36 -1.25 -18.16
C HIS A 168 12.07 0.15 -18.72
N PRO A 169 11.15 0.30 -19.68
CA PRO A 169 10.80 1.61 -20.19
C PRO A 169 10.17 2.45 -19.09
N LEU A 170 10.71 3.65 -18.90
CA LEU A 170 10.31 4.55 -17.84
C LEU A 170 9.17 5.46 -18.28
N TYR A 171 8.19 5.68 -17.41
CA TYR A 171 7.22 6.77 -17.55
C TYR A 171 6.63 7.12 -16.19
N PHE A 172 6.83 8.35 -15.72
CA PHE A 172 6.26 8.82 -14.47
C PHE A 172 5.51 10.12 -14.67
N ALA A 173 4.25 10.18 -14.25
CA ALA A 173 3.47 11.42 -14.23
C ALA A 173 2.86 11.62 -12.84
N PHE A 174 3.24 12.70 -12.17
CA PHE A 174 2.79 13.02 -10.82
C PHE A 174 2.05 14.35 -10.85
N SER A 175 0.82 14.38 -10.36
CA SER A 175 0.00 15.60 -10.32
C SER A 175 -0.74 15.72 -8.98
N ASN A 176 -0.68 16.91 -8.38
CA ASN A 176 -1.37 17.24 -7.13
C ASN A 176 -1.30 16.12 -6.06
N SER A 177 -0.09 15.63 -5.77
CA SER A 177 0.13 14.45 -4.94
C SER A 177 1.28 14.64 -3.95
N GLY A 178 1.22 13.94 -2.82
CA GLY A 178 2.33 13.84 -1.86
C GLY A 178 3.01 12.48 -2.00
N LEU A 179 4.34 12.44 -2.17
CA LEU A 179 5.08 11.21 -2.51
C LEU A 179 6.16 10.84 -1.46
N ALA A 180 6.06 11.41 -0.27
CA ALA A 180 7.14 11.46 0.70
C ALA A 180 7.67 10.08 1.10
N GLY A 181 8.98 9.87 0.91
CA GLY A 181 9.68 8.64 1.27
C GLY A 181 9.39 7.45 0.36
N SER A 182 8.68 7.65 -0.75
CA SER A 182 8.17 6.57 -1.61
C SER A 182 9.08 6.32 -2.82
N TYR A 183 9.02 5.09 -3.34
CA TYR A 183 9.87 4.61 -4.44
C TYR A 183 9.02 4.22 -5.63
N PHE A 184 9.47 4.58 -6.83
CA PHE A 184 8.77 4.32 -8.07
C PHE A 184 9.69 3.61 -9.07
N LEU A 185 9.23 2.54 -9.71
CA LEU A 185 9.97 1.82 -10.75
C LEU A 185 9.03 1.50 -11.93
N GLY A 186 9.54 1.55 -13.15
CA GLY A 186 8.76 1.23 -14.35
C GLY A 186 7.84 2.38 -14.80
N LYS A 187 6.53 2.13 -14.88
CA LYS A 187 5.54 3.09 -15.38
C LYS A 187 4.43 3.36 -14.39
N CYS A 188 4.29 4.61 -13.95
CA CYS A 188 3.28 4.99 -12.96
C CYS A 188 2.76 6.41 -13.15
N ILE A 189 1.46 6.58 -13.00
CA ILE A 189 0.76 7.85 -12.91
C ILE A 189 0.19 7.96 -11.48
N VAL A 190 0.46 9.07 -10.80
CA VAL A 190 -0.08 9.37 -9.46
C VAL A 190 -0.80 10.71 -9.50
N GLU A 191 -2.11 10.70 -9.27
CA GLU A 191 -2.96 11.88 -9.33
C GLU A 191 -3.79 12.01 -8.06
N HIS A 192 -3.83 13.22 -7.51
CA HIS A 192 -4.68 13.52 -6.35
C HIS A 192 -4.48 12.55 -5.17
N SER A 193 -3.27 12.05 -4.96
CA SER A 193 -3.02 10.94 -4.05
C SER A 193 -1.92 11.25 -3.03
N LEU A 194 -1.94 10.52 -1.92
CA LEU A 194 -0.89 10.53 -0.91
C LEU A 194 -0.21 9.16 -0.91
N VAL A 195 1.08 9.13 -1.18
CA VAL A 195 1.90 7.93 -1.21
C VAL A 195 3.06 8.17 -0.24
N TYR A 196 3.00 7.53 0.93
CA TYR A 196 3.93 7.77 2.04
C TYR A 196 4.74 6.52 2.35
N LYS A 197 6.06 6.59 2.15
CA LYS A 197 7.00 5.48 2.37
C LYS A 197 6.60 4.16 1.68
N SER A 198 5.89 4.26 0.56
CA SER A 198 5.39 3.10 -0.18
C SER A 198 6.29 2.79 -1.37
N ASP A 199 6.29 1.54 -1.80
CA ASP A 199 7.05 1.08 -2.95
C ASP A 199 6.07 0.75 -4.09
N VAL A 200 6.20 1.44 -5.22
CA VAL A 200 5.35 1.28 -6.41
C VAL A 200 6.19 0.77 -7.56
N ARG A 201 5.95 -0.48 -7.94
CA ARG A 201 6.82 -1.22 -8.84
C ARG A 201 6.08 -1.70 -10.08
N GLY A 202 6.46 -1.14 -11.21
CA GLY A 202 5.97 -1.49 -12.54
C GLY A 202 7.02 -2.16 -13.42
N ASP A 203 7.95 -2.90 -12.83
CA ASP A 203 8.95 -3.72 -13.53
C ASP A 203 8.35 -4.99 -14.15
N GLU A 204 7.23 -5.48 -13.62
CA GLU A 204 6.48 -6.64 -14.14
C GLU A 204 5.31 -6.25 -15.07
N LEU A 205 5.13 -4.97 -15.40
CA LEU A 205 4.02 -4.52 -16.25
C LEU A 205 4.07 -5.13 -17.65
N LYS A 206 2.90 -5.43 -18.20
CA LYS A 206 2.76 -5.95 -19.55
C LYS A 206 3.19 -4.90 -20.58
N THR A 207 3.77 -5.37 -21.68
CA THR A 207 4.27 -4.51 -22.77
C THR A 207 3.37 -4.57 -24.00
N LYS A 208 3.37 -3.51 -24.80
CA LYS A 208 2.60 -3.41 -26.04
C LYS A 208 2.89 -4.61 -26.95
N GLY A 209 1.83 -5.21 -27.46
CA GLY A 209 1.90 -6.39 -28.33
C GLY A 209 2.00 -7.72 -27.60
N GLN A 210 2.23 -7.74 -26.28
CA GLN A 210 2.00 -8.96 -25.50
C GLN A 210 0.53 -9.37 -25.57
N VAL A 211 0.28 -10.67 -25.48
CA VAL A 211 -1.05 -11.24 -25.60
C VAL A 211 -1.49 -11.75 -24.23
N TYR A 212 -2.60 -11.24 -23.74
CA TYR A 212 -3.24 -11.71 -22.51
C TYR A 212 -4.27 -12.79 -22.85
N ALA A 213 -4.11 -13.96 -22.23
CA ALA A 213 -5.03 -15.07 -22.41
C ALA A 213 -6.11 -15.04 -21.31
N VAL A 214 -7.38 -14.92 -21.70
CA VAL A 214 -8.53 -14.98 -20.78
C VAL A 214 -9.64 -15.81 -21.40
N ASP A 215 -10.09 -16.86 -20.70
CA ASP A 215 -11.19 -17.73 -21.11
C ASP A 215 -11.09 -18.24 -22.58
N GLY A 216 -9.86 -18.58 -23.00
CA GLY A 216 -9.56 -19.05 -24.36
C GLY A 216 -9.42 -17.94 -25.42
N MET A 217 -9.72 -16.69 -25.07
CA MET A 217 -9.46 -15.52 -25.90
C MET A 217 -8.01 -15.08 -25.77
N GLN A 218 -7.48 -14.51 -26.85
CA GLN A 218 -6.12 -13.99 -26.95
C GLN A 218 -6.23 -12.50 -27.26
N ILE A 219 -5.99 -11.66 -26.25
CA ILE A 219 -6.21 -10.22 -26.35
C ILE A 219 -4.84 -9.52 -26.41
N PRO A 220 -4.43 -8.96 -27.56
CA PRO A 220 -3.17 -8.24 -27.66
C PRO A 220 -3.29 -6.86 -27.02
N LEU A 221 -2.26 -6.46 -26.28
CA LEU A 221 -2.16 -5.12 -25.71
C LEU A 221 -1.86 -4.08 -26.78
N HIS A 222 -2.61 -2.97 -26.79
CA HIS A 222 -2.42 -1.88 -27.74
C HIS A 222 -1.39 -0.84 -27.28
N LYS A 223 -1.19 -0.75 -25.97
CA LYS A 223 -0.22 0.12 -25.30
C LYS A 223 0.53 -0.68 -24.24
N ASP A 224 1.65 -0.14 -23.79
CA ASP A 224 2.26 -0.66 -22.59
C ASP A 224 1.32 -0.41 -21.41
N GLU A 225 1.28 -1.36 -20.49
CA GLU A 225 0.53 -1.21 -19.26
C GLU A 225 1.18 -0.18 -18.33
N MET A 226 0.36 0.51 -17.54
CA MET A 226 0.81 1.50 -16.56
C MET A 226 0.05 1.36 -15.24
N ILE A 227 0.74 1.61 -14.13
CA ILE A 227 0.09 1.78 -12.82
C ILE A 227 -0.58 3.15 -12.76
N HIS A 228 -1.82 3.23 -12.29
CA HIS A 228 -2.54 4.49 -12.15
C HIS A 228 -3.16 4.63 -10.76
N ILE A 229 -2.57 5.47 -9.91
CA ILE A 229 -3.00 5.73 -8.54
C ILE A 229 -3.78 7.05 -8.50
N ILE A 230 -5.06 7.01 -8.11
CA ILE A 230 -5.97 8.16 -8.18
C ILE A 230 -6.78 8.31 -6.90
N ASP A 231 -6.79 9.50 -6.30
CA ASP A 231 -7.57 9.80 -5.10
C ASP A 231 -7.38 8.74 -3.99
N SER A 232 -6.15 8.26 -3.82
CA SER A 232 -5.79 7.16 -2.91
C SER A 232 -4.77 7.59 -1.85
N TYR A 233 -4.76 6.90 -0.72
CA TYR A 233 -3.77 7.07 0.34
C TYR A 233 -3.06 5.75 0.65
N LEU A 234 -1.82 5.61 0.20
CA LEU A 234 -0.99 4.43 0.44
C LEU A 234 0.08 4.77 1.48
N ILE A 235 0.17 3.97 2.55
CA ILE A 235 1.06 4.22 3.69
C ILE A 235 1.90 2.97 3.90
N LYS A 236 3.22 3.07 3.65
CA LYS A 236 4.15 1.94 3.73
C LYS A 236 3.65 0.69 3.00
N ALA A 237 2.95 0.89 1.89
CA ALA A 237 2.34 -0.19 1.12
C ALA A 237 3.27 -0.61 -0.02
N LEU A 238 3.15 -1.86 -0.45
CA LEU A 238 3.79 -2.36 -1.66
C LEU A 238 2.75 -2.48 -2.78
N VAL A 239 3.06 -1.91 -3.94
CA VAL A 239 2.33 -2.11 -5.19
C VAL A 239 3.27 -2.80 -6.17
N HIS A 240 2.91 -4.00 -6.63
CA HIS A 240 3.78 -4.80 -7.49
C HIS A 240 2.96 -5.69 -8.45
N ASN A 241 3.66 -6.34 -9.39
CA ASN A 241 3.10 -7.17 -10.45
C ASN A 241 2.25 -6.35 -11.46
N TYR A 242 1.43 -7.02 -12.28
CA TYR A 242 0.63 -6.42 -13.34
C TYR A 242 -0.88 -6.66 -13.14
N SER A 243 -1.73 -5.89 -13.81
CA SER A 243 -3.19 -6.04 -13.74
C SER A 243 -3.66 -7.41 -14.20
N HIS A 244 -4.37 -8.11 -13.32
CA HIS A 244 -5.08 -9.36 -13.61
C HIS A 244 -6.57 -9.14 -13.93
N ASP A 245 -7.01 -7.88 -14.03
CA ASP A 245 -8.35 -7.54 -14.49
C ASP A 245 -8.42 -7.60 -16.03
N PRO A 246 -9.18 -8.55 -16.61
CA PRO A 246 -9.33 -8.65 -18.05
C PRO A 246 -10.10 -7.47 -18.66
N GLU A 247 -10.83 -6.67 -17.87
CA GLU A 247 -11.53 -5.49 -18.34
C GLU A 247 -10.59 -4.30 -18.58
N ASN A 248 -9.43 -4.28 -17.92
CA ASN A 248 -8.43 -3.22 -18.01
C ASN A 248 -7.00 -3.79 -18.11
N LEU A 249 -6.64 -4.24 -19.31
CA LEU A 249 -5.35 -4.89 -19.57
C LEU A 249 -4.15 -3.93 -19.59
N GLU A 250 -4.36 -2.69 -20.05
CA GLU A 250 -3.32 -1.67 -20.14
C GLU A 250 -3.26 -0.71 -18.95
N THR A 251 -4.14 -0.86 -17.95
CA THR A 251 -4.13 0.00 -16.75
C THR A 251 -4.25 -0.80 -15.47
N PHE A 252 -3.21 -0.78 -14.64
CA PHE A 252 -3.25 -1.28 -13.27
C PHE A 252 -3.75 -0.20 -12.32
N THR A 253 -5.07 -0.16 -12.11
CA THR A 253 -5.75 0.95 -11.42
C THR A 253 -5.80 0.75 -9.91
N ILE A 254 -5.46 1.80 -9.15
CA ILE A 254 -5.67 1.90 -7.70
C ILE A 254 -6.39 3.23 -7.41
N ARG A 255 -7.71 3.18 -7.25
CA ARG A 255 -8.55 4.38 -7.15
C ARG A 255 -9.36 4.41 -5.86
N ASN A 256 -9.50 5.57 -5.24
CA ASN A 256 -10.33 5.75 -4.04
C ASN A 256 -9.97 4.72 -2.95
N THR A 257 -8.68 4.44 -2.78
CA THR A 257 -8.20 3.34 -1.93
C THR A 257 -7.35 3.85 -0.78
N ILE A 258 -7.53 3.29 0.41
CA ILE A 258 -6.65 3.50 1.56
C ILE A 258 -5.94 2.18 1.87
N ALA A 259 -4.61 2.18 1.82
CA ALA A 259 -3.79 1.03 2.20
C ALA A 259 -2.89 1.39 3.38
N LEU A 260 -3.01 0.61 4.46
CA LEU A 260 -2.30 0.82 5.71
C LEU A 260 -0.92 0.12 5.71
N PRO A 261 -0.07 0.37 6.74
CA PRO A 261 1.30 -0.10 6.76
C PRO A 261 1.50 -1.58 6.40
N TYR A 262 2.46 -1.83 5.50
CA TYR A 262 2.89 -3.14 5.02
C TYR A 262 1.79 -3.94 4.32
N ALA A 263 0.72 -3.27 3.87
CA ALA A 263 -0.25 -3.87 2.97
C ALA A 263 0.36 -4.11 1.58
N ASN A 264 0.00 -5.23 0.96
CA ASN A 264 0.45 -5.65 -0.36
C ASN A 264 -0.70 -5.57 -1.37
N ILE A 265 -0.51 -4.77 -2.42
CA ILE A 265 -1.35 -4.70 -3.62
C ILE A 265 -0.57 -5.37 -4.74
N HIS A 266 -0.76 -6.69 -4.91
CA HIS A 266 0.06 -7.50 -5.81
C HIS A 266 -0.79 -8.00 -6.98
N GLY A 267 -0.65 -7.35 -8.14
CA GLY A 267 -1.43 -7.67 -9.34
C GLY A 267 -2.95 -7.53 -9.16
N ALA A 268 -3.35 -6.76 -8.15
CA ALA A 268 -4.72 -6.56 -7.72
C ALA A 268 -5.23 -5.15 -8.03
N PRO A 269 -5.85 -4.90 -9.19
CA PRO A 269 -6.46 -3.60 -9.47
C PRO A 269 -7.63 -3.39 -8.51
N MET A 270 -7.80 -2.16 -8.01
CA MET A 270 -8.80 -1.91 -6.99
C MET A 270 -9.40 -0.51 -7.01
N GLU A 271 -10.71 -0.44 -6.75
CA GLU A 271 -11.47 0.81 -6.62
C GLU A 271 -12.32 0.83 -5.35
N GLY A 272 -12.21 1.89 -4.56
CA GLY A 272 -13.10 2.13 -3.43
C GLY A 272 -12.79 1.26 -2.21
N CYS A 273 -11.52 0.92 -1.98
CA CYS A 273 -11.13 -0.11 -1.02
C CYS A 273 -10.43 0.42 0.24
N PHE A 274 -10.47 -0.38 1.30
CA PHE A 274 -9.63 -0.20 2.49
C PHE A 274 -8.85 -1.49 2.76
N LEU A 275 -7.53 -1.38 2.96
CA LEU A 275 -6.65 -2.48 3.32
C LEU A 275 -6.02 -2.21 4.68
N GLY A 276 -6.26 -3.11 5.64
CA GLY A 276 -5.67 -3.08 6.97
C GLY A 276 -4.15 -3.30 6.95
N PRO A 277 -3.47 -3.09 8.09
CA PRO A 277 -2.02 -3.32 8.17
C PRO A 277 -1.70 -4.78 7.83
N PHE A 278 -0.62 -5.00 7.07
CA PHE A 278 -0.19 -6.31 6.59
C PHE A 278 -1.25 -7.10 5.79
N ALA A 279 -2.34 -6.46 5.34
CA ALA A 279 -3.30 -7.11 4.46
C ALA A 279 -2.67 -7.33 3.07
N THR A 280 -2.97 -8.45 2.44
CA THR A 280 -2.47 -8.79 1.10
C THR A 280 -3.64 -9.08 0.18
N VAL A 281 -3.70 -8.37 -0.93
CA VAL A 281 -4.59 -8.68 -2.05
C VAL A 281 -3.73 -9.10 -3.22
N ASP A 282 -3.89 -10.35 -3.66
CA ASP A 282 -3.06 -10.98 -4.66
C ASP A 282 -3.91 -11.42 -5.87
N LEU A 283 -3.51 -11.00 -7.07
CA LEU A 283 -4.11 -11.36 -8.37
C LEU A 283 -5.64 -11.26 -8.41
N THR A 284 -6.20 -10.27 -7.71
CA THR A 284 -7.66 -10.12 -7.51
C THR A 284 -8.09 -8.72 -7.86
N ALA A 285 -9.07 -8.58 -8.76
CA ALA A 285 -9.75 -7.31 -9.00
C ALA A 285 -10.72 -7.02 -7.83
N VAL A 286 -10.57 -5.87 -7.16
CA VAL A 286 -11.31 -5.58 -5.93
C VAL A 286 -12.13 -4.29 -6.04
N HIS A 287 -13.41 -4.33 -5.66
CA HIS A 287 -14.29 -3.16 -5.72
C HIS A 287 -15.12 -2.97 -4.45
N ASP A 288 -15.08 -1.78 -3.84
CA ASP A 288 -15.89 -1.42 -2.66
C ASP A 288 -15.71 -2.41 -1.48
N CYS A 289 -14.47 -2.84 -1.23
CA CYS A 289 -14.15 -3.84 -0.21
C CYS A 289 -13.37 -3.28 0.98
N VAL A 290 -13.57 -3.94 2.12
CA VAL A 290 -12.73 -3.77 3.32
C VAL A 290 -11.96 -5.06 3.53
N VAL A 291 -10.64 -5.00 3.51
CA VAL A 291 -9.75 -6.12 3.80
C VAL A 291 -9.10 -5.89 5.15
N GLY A 292 -9.46 -6.73 6.13
CA GLY A 292 -9.00 -6.61 7.50
C GLY A 292 -7.49 -6.80 7.66
N GLU A 293 -7.00 -6.42 8.83
CA GLU A 293 -5.60 -6.58 9.26
C GLU A 293 -5.11 -8.01 9.00
N TYR A 294 -3.94 -8.15 8.38
CA TYR A 294 -3.31 -9.45 8.14
C TYR A 294 -4.21 -10.49 7.43
N ALA A 295 -5.22 -10.03 6.68
CA ALA A 295 -5.98 -10.90 5.79
C ALA A 295 -5.26 -11.06 4.45
N TYR A 296 -5.35 -12.24 3.85
CA TYR A 296 -4.86 -12.56 2.52
C TYR A 296 -6.03 -12.93 1.62
N VAL A 297 -6.13 -12.31 0.45
CA VAL A 297 -7.19 -12.54 -0.53
C VAL A 297 -6.62 -12.84 -1.91
N GLN A 298 -7.01 -13.97 -2.47
CA GLN A 298 -6.73 -14.35 -3.85
C GLN A 298 -7.96 -15.05 -4.45
N THR A 299 -8.91 -14.29 -5.00
CA THR A 299 -10.22 -14.81 -5.45
C THR A 299 -10.56 -14.49 -6.90
N LYS A 300 -9.60 -13.99 -7.70
CA LYS A 300 -9.75 -13.43 -9.06
C LYS A 300 -10.56 -12.12 -9.09
N GLU A 301 -11.73 -12.11 -8.47
CA GLU A 301 -12.57 -10.93 -8.29
C GLU A 301 -13.17 -10.88 -6.89
N LEU A 302 -13.41 -9.67 -6.37
CA LEU A 302 -14.11 -9.45 -5.11
C LEU A 302 -14.81 -8.10 -5.13
N ALA A 303 -16.11 -8.06 -4.83
CA ALA A 303 -16.88 -6.81 -4.80
C ALA A 303 -17.80 -6.72 -3.57
N HIS A 304 -17.93 -5.52 -3.01
CA HIS A 304 -18.83 -5.19 -1.90
C HIS A 304 -18.67 -6.11 -0.66
N ALA A 305 -17.47 -6.59 -0.42
CA ALA A 305 -17.17 -7.57 0.64
C ALA A 305 -16.36 -6.96 1.79
N THR A 306 -16.65 -7.43 3.00
CA THR A 306 -15.82 -7.17 4.19
C THR A 306 -15.11 -8.46 4.56
N VAL A 307 -13.80 -8.51 4.34
CA VAL A 307 -12.93 -9.63 4.70
C VAL A 307 -12.43 -9.40 6.13
N PRO A 308 -12.72 -10.32 7.07
CA PRO A 308 -12.30 -10.15 8.47
C PRO A 308 -10.78 -10.25 8.61
N ALA A 309 -10.25 -9.64 9.67
CA ALA A 309 -8.83 -9.72 10.02
C ALA A 309 -8.37 -11.18 10.15
N GLY A 310 -7.17 -11.48 9.65
CA GLY A 310 -6.57 -12.80 9.74
C GLY A 310 -7.25 -13.90 8.92
N LEU A 311 -8.08 -13.56 7.93
CA LEU A 311 -8.58 -14.55 6.98
C LEU A 311 -7.57 -14.74 5.84
N VAL A 312 -7.13 -15.97 5.62
CA VAL A 312 -6.45 -16.39 4.39
C VAL A 312 -7.48 -17.05 3.48
N TRP A 313 -7.77 -16.45 2.33
CA TRP A 313 -8.78 -16.90 1.40
C TRP A 313 -8.24 -16.98 -0.02
N ILE A 314 -8.17 -18.21 -0.54
CA ILE A 314 -7.74 -18.50 -1.91
C ILE A 314 -8.89 -19.21 -2.62
N LYS A 315 -9.32 -18.70 -3.77
CA LYS A 315 -10.39 -19.28 -4.56
C LYS A 315 -10.07 -19.17 -6.05
N SER A 316 -10.20 -20.27 -6.77
CA SER A 316 -10.04 -20.33 -8.22
C SER A 316 -11.33 -20.82 -8.87
N GLY A 317 -12.24 -19.88 -9.18
CA GLY A 317 -13.54 -20.20 -9.77
C GLY A 317 -14.29 -21.26 -8.95
N ASP A 318 -14.79 -22.29 -9.64
CA ASP A 318 -15.43 -23.47 -9.03
C ASP A 318 -14.46 -24.66 -8.86
N VAL A 319 -13.17 -24.46 -9.12
CA VAL A 319 -12.16 -25.54 -9.09
C VAL A 319 -11.76 -25.88 -7.66
N PHE A 320 -11.40 -24.85 -6.88
CA PHE A 320 -11.08 -25.02 -5.47
C PHE A 320 -11.27 -23.74 -4.66
N GLU A 321 -11.44 -23.92 -3.35
CA GLU A 321 -11.44 -22.88 -2.34
C GLU A 321 -10.66 -23.35 -1.10
N PHE A 322 -9.67 -22.57 -0.69
CA PHE A 322 -8.94 -22.70 0.57
C PHE A 322 -9.27 -21.52 1.48
N LYS A 323 -9.65 -21.80 2.73
CA LYS A 323 -9.88 -20.80 3.76
C LYS A 323 -9.19 -21.21 5.05
N TYR A 324 -8.54 -20.26 5.69
CA TYR A 324 -8.04 -20.40 7.06
C TYR A 324 -8.29 -19.10 7.82
N GLN A 325 -8.83 -19.21 9.04
CA GLN A 325 -9.05 -18.06 9.91
C GLN A 325 -8.10 -18.14 11.12
N HIS A 326 -7.22 -17.14 11.25
CA HIS A 326 -6.43 -16.97 12.47
C HIS A 326 -7.34 -16.73 13.68
N ASP A 327 -6.96 -17.27 14.85
CA ASP A 327 -7.60 -16.92 16.12
C ASP A 327 -7.36 -15.41 16.40
N PRO A 328 -8.41 -14.58 16.52
CA PRO A 328 -8.25 -13.14 16.68
C PRO A 328 -7.47 -12.74 17.94
N LYS A 329 -7.56 -13.52 19.03
CA LYS A 329 -6.84 -13.23 20.29
C LYS A 329 -5.36 -13.54 20.16
N LEU A 330 -5.00 -14.58 19.40
CA LEU A 330 -3.60 -14.88 19.11
C LEU A 330 -3.02 -13.87 18.13
N LEU A 331 -3.74 -13.56 17.05
CA LEU A 331 -3.30 -12.61 16.03
C LEU A 331 -3.01 -11.22 16.60
N ALA A 332 -3.85 -10.75 17.54
CA ALA A 332 -3.70 -9.44 18.18
C ALA A 332 -2.33 -9.21 18.87
N LYS A 333 -1.58 -10.28 19.19
CA LYS A 333 -0.22 -10.18 19.73
C LYS A 333 0.80 -9.78 18.66
N TYR A 334 0.56 -10.18 17.41
CA TYR A 334 1.44 -9.96 16.29
C TYR A 334 1.07 -8.69 15.55
N ILE A 335 -0.23 -8.44 15.37
CA ILE A 335 -0.75 -7.24 14.75
C ILE A 335 -2.17 -6.97 15.23
N SER A 336 -2.43 -5.72 15.61
CA SER A 336 -3.76 -5.19 15.87
C SER A 336 -3.82 -3.70 15.55
N MET A 337 -4.97 -3.19 15.13
CA MET A 337 -5.17 -1.76 14.97
C MET A 337 -6.62 -1.34 15.27
N PRO A 338 -6.93 -1.02 16.53
CA PRO A 338 -8.21 -0.40 16.87
C PRO A 338 -8.39 0.97 16.15
N PRO A 339 -9.65 1.36 15.83
CA PRO A 339 -9.92 2.69 15.26
C PRO A 339 -9.37 3.81 16.15
N GLY A 340 -8.62 4.75 15.55
CA GLY A 340 -8.02 5.88 16.28
C GLY A 340 -6.69 5.56 16.98
N GLU A 341 -6.19 4.32 16.89
CA GLU A 341 -4.89 3.91 17.41
C GLU A 341 -3.87 3.68 16.28
N GLN A 342 -2.59 3.67 16.63
CA GLN A 342 -1.52 3.22 15.74
C GLN A 342 -1.54 1.68 15.62
N PRO A 343 -1.14 1.11 14.48
CA PRO A 343 -0.93 -0.33 14.39
C PRO A 343 0.15 -0.76 15.38
N LYS A 344 -0.08 -1.86 16.09
CA LYS A 344 0.81 -2.36 17.15
C LYS A 344 0.89 -3.88 17.14
N GLY A 345 1.94 -4.41 17.77
CA GLY A 345 2.19 -5.84 17.90
C GLY A 345 3.57 -6.20 17.34
N LEU A 346 3.93 -7.46 17.50
CA LEU A 346 5.28 -7.95 17.21
C LEU A 346 5.76 -7.64 15.78
N PHE A 347 4.88 -7.65 14.78
CA PHE A 347 5.27 -7.32 13.41
C PHE A 347 5.62 -5.85 13.24
N MET A 348 4.87 -4.95 13.89
CA MET A 348 5.16 -3.52 13.87
C MET A 348 6.47 -3.22 14.60
N ASP A 349 6.65 -3.79 15.79
CA ASP A 349 7.88 -3.65 16.58
C ASP A 349 9.10 -4.12 15.76
N PHE A 350 8.98 -5.28 15.11
CA PHE A 350 10.03 -5.86 14.28
C PHE A 350 10.46 -4.94 13.13
N GLU A 351 9.49 -4.38 12.40
CA GLU A 351 9.76 -3.49 11.28
C GLU A 351 10.33 -2.15 11.75
N GLU A 352 9.78 -1.56 12.82
CA GLU A 352 10.21 -0.27 13.35
C GLU A 352 11.63 -0.28 13.90
N GLU A 353 12.01 -1.33 14.63
CA GLU A 353 13.38 -1.53 15.15
C GLU A 353 14.46 -1.53 14.05
N ARG A 354 14.08 -1.81 12.79
CA ARG A 354 15.01 -1.99 11.66
C ARG A 354 14.97 -0.85 10.65
N GLN A 355 14.07 0.12 10.78
CA GLN A 355 13.98 1.23 9.82
C GLN A 355 15.28 2.02 9.70
N ASP A 356 15.95 2.28 10.83
CA ASP A 356 17.21 3.03 10.86
C ASP A 356 18.34 2.28 10.14
N ALA A 357 18.26 0.95 10.04
CA ALA A 357 19.24 0.16 9.30
C ALA A 357 19.24 0.44 7.80
N PHE A 358 18.09 0.88 7.25
CA PHE A 358 17.97 1.25 5.84
C PHE A 358 18.37 2.71 5.58
N GLN A 359 18.47 3.56 6.60
CA GLN A 359 18.78 4.97 6.41
C GLN A 359 20.10 5.22 5.65
N PRO A 360 21.21 4.51 5.95
CA PRO A 360 22.46 4.67 5.19
C PRO A 360 22.33 4.37 3.69
N CYS A 361 21.48 3.40 3.32
CA CYS A 361 21.21 3.05 1.91
C CYS A 361 20.63 4.22 1.11
N PHE A 362 20.05 5.22 1.79
CA PHE A 362 19.41 6.38 1.18
C PHE A 362 20.20 7.68 1.34
N ASP A 363 21.03 7.78 2.38
CA ASP A 363 21.87 8.96 2.62
C ASP A 363 23.05 9.07 1.65
N GLN A 364 23.50 7.94 1.10
CA GLN A 364 24.64 7.88 0.18
C GLN A 364 24.20 7.28 -1.16
N VAL A 365 24.38 8.04 -2.24
CA VAL A 365 24.17 7.53 -3.60
C VAL A 365 25.24 6.46 -3.85
N CYS A 366 24.83 5.18 -3.82
CA CYS A 366 25.66 4.00 -4.01
C CYS A 366 26.65 3.69 -2.87
N LEU A 367 26.16 3.09 -1.78
CA LEU A 367 27.02 2.30 -0.91
C LEU A 367 27.48 1.04 -1.67
N ALA A 368 28.79 0.85 -1.80
CA ALA A 368 29.32 -0.46 -2.11
C ALA A 368 29.07 -1.36 -0.89
N HIS A 369 28.38 -2.48 -1.09
CA HIS A 369 28.27 -3.51 -0.05
C HIS A 369 29.67 -4.10 0.21
N GLU A 370 30.02 -4.32 1.47
CA GLU A 370 31.23 -5.09 1.82
C GLU A 370 31.06 -6.60 1.55
N LEU A 371 29.82 -7.04 1.27
CA LEU A 371 29.48 -8.41 0.94
C LEU A 371 29.95 -8.75 -0.48
N ASP A 372 30.70 -9.84 -0.62
CA ASP A 372 31.06 -10.40 -1.92
C ASP A 372 29.79 -10.88 -2.64
N VAL A 373 29.57 -10.38 -3.86
CA VAL A 373 28.42 -10.72 -4.68
C VAL A 373 28.90 -11.62 -5.81
N PRO A 374 28.57 -12.92 -5.81
CA PRO A 374 29.00 -13.85 -6.84
C PRO A 374 28.56 -13.45 -8.25
N THR A 375 29.25 -13.98 -9.24
CA THR A 375 28.89 -13.82 -10.66
C THR A 375 27.42 -14.19 -10.88
N TRP A 376 26.72 -13.35 -11.66
CA TRP A 376 25.29 -13.50 -12.02
C TRP A 376 24.28 -13.37 -10.87
N SER A 377 24.74 -13.01 -9.68
CA SER A 377 23.87 -12.61 -8.57
C SER A 377 23.63 -11.10 -8.59
N ALA A 378 22.53 -10.65 -8.02
CA ALA A 378 22.23 -9.24 -7.79
C ALA A 378 21.94 -8.99 -6.32
N LEU A 379 22.67 -8.03 -5.76
CA LEU A 379 22.37 -7.45 -4.46
C LEU A 379 22.00 -5.99 -4.67
N SER A 380 20.75 -5.66 -4.37
CA SER A 380 20.28 -4.29 -4.49
C SER A 380 21.10 -3.37 -3.57
N PRO A 381 21.54 -2.19 -4.04
CA PRO A 381 22.19 -1.19 -3.18
C PRO A 381 21.25 -0.62 -2.11
N TYR A 382 19.94 -0.90 -2.21
CA TYR A 382 18.92 -0.51 -1.24
C TYR A 382 18.40 -1.69 -0.39
N ALA A 383 19.09 -2.83 -0.44
CA ALA A 383 18.95 -3.89 0.55
C ALA A 383 19.90 -3.60 1.72
N VAL A 384 19.62 -4.22 2.87
CA VAL A 384 20.54 -4.24 4.01
C VAL A 384 21.16 -5.63 4.09
N ALA A 385 22.49 -5.68 4.18
CA ALA A 385 23.22 -6.90 4.49
C ALA A 385 24.18 -6.63 5.65
N LYS A 386 24.03 -7.38 6.75
CA LYS A 386 24.78 -7.18 8.00
C LYS A 386 25.32 -8.50 8.54
N GLY A 387 26.45 -8.40 9.27
CA GLY A 387 27.07 -9.56 9.91
C GLY A 387 27.62 -10.55 8.88
N GLU A 388 27.58 -11.84 9.22
CA GLU A 388 28.17 -12.91 8.40
C GLU A 388 27.20 -13.38 7.31
N CYS A 389 26.96 -12.52 6.32
CA CYS A 389 26.18 -12.88 5.13
C CYS A 389 27.03 -13.62 4.09
N ALA A 390 26.42 -14.55 3.36
CA ALA A 390 27.02 -15.19 2.19
C ALA A 390 25.97 -15.48 1.12
N LEU A 391 26.28 -15.16 -0.14
CA LEU A 391 25.41 -15.41 -1.29
C LEU A 391 26.03 -16.48 -2.19
N GLY A 392 25.20 -17.32 -2.78
CA GLY A 392 25.56 -18.21 -3.88
C GLY A 392 25.39 -17.54 -5.24
N GLU A 393 25.66 -18.29 -6.31
CA GLU A 393 25.42 -17.86 -7.70
C GLU A 393 23.92 -17.69 -7.98
N ASN A 394 23.56 -16.84 -8.94
CA ASN A 394 22.19 -16.57 -9.37
C ASN A 394 21.23 -16.09 -8.26
N VAL A 395 21.76 -15.66 -7.13
CA VAL A 395 20.96 -15.14 -6.02
C VAL A 395 20.47 -13.74 -6.37
N ILE A 396 19.21 -13.44 -6.06
CA ILE A 396 18.68 -12.08 -6.12
C ILE A 396 18.26 -11.63 -4.73
N VAL A 397 18.76 -10.47 -4.32
CA VAL A 397 18.36 -9.76 -3.11
C VAL A 397 17.82 -8.41 -3.56
N CYS A 398 16.50 -8.28 -3.49
CA CYS A 398 15.81 -7.07 -3.91
C CYS A 398 16.00 -5.90 -2.93
N GLN A 399 15.68 -4.69 -3.36
CA GLN A 399 15.63 -3.53 -2.46
C GLN A 399 14.69 -3.80 -1.28
N ARG A 400 14.93 -3.15 -0.14
CA ARG A 400 14.20 -3.35 1.11
C ARG A 400 14.29 -4.76 1.71
N ALA A 401 14.99 -5.70 1.09
CA ALA A 401 15.33 -6.94 1.78
C ALA A 401 16.33 -6.66 2.91
N TYR A 402 16.17 -7.34 4.03
CA TYR A 402 17.04 -7.26 5.20
C TYR A 402 17.71 -8.62 5.44
N LEU A 403 19.03 -8.67 5.33
CA LEU A 403 19.84 -9.85 5.60
C LEU A 403 20.73 -9.60 6.81
N GLU A 404 20.71 -10.52 7.78
CA GLU A 404 21.61 -10.49 8.94
C GLU A 404 22.07 -11.91 9.28
N ASN A 405 23.39 -12.16 9.22
CA ASN A 405 23.96 -13.50 9.40
C ASN A 405 23.27 -14.57 8.51
N ALA A 406 22.96 -14.19 7.28
CA ALA A 406 22.14 -14.97 6.35
C ALA A 406 22.98 -15.64 5.26
N LYS A 407 22.74 -16.93 5.03
CA LYS A 407 23.38 -17.70 3.95
C LYS A 407 22.33 -18.09 2.91
N LEU A 408 22.47 -17.57 1.70
CA LEU A 408 21.55 -17.80 0.60
C LEU A 408 22.25 -18.65 -0.46
N GLY A 409 21.82 -19.90 -0.62
CA GLY A 409 22.32 -20.83 -1.62
C GLY A 409 21.93 -20.45 -3.04
N ARG A 410 22.47 -21.19 -4.01
CA ARG A 410 22.34 -20.88 -5.45
C ARG A 410 20.88 -20.66 -5.86
N GLY A 411 20.61 -19.58 -6.59
CA GLY A 411 19.30 -19.25 -7.14
C GLY A 411 18.24 -18.89 -6.09
N ALA A 412 18.62 -18.67 -4.83
CA ALA A 412 17.70 -18.16 -3.82
C ALA A 412 17.27 -16.71 -4.12
N ASN A 413 16.06 -16.38 -3.73
CA ASN A 413 15.43 -15.07 -3.91
C ASN A 413 14.95 -14.51 -2.57
N ALA A 414 15.46 -13.33 -2.23
CA ALA A 414 14.98 -12.48 -1.15
C ALA A 414 14.25 -11.27 -1.75
N GLN A 415 12.92 -11.28 -1.70
CA GLN A 415 12.08 -10.21 -2.24
C GLN A 415 12.01 -9.00 -1.30
N GLU A 416 11.33 -7.95 -1.77
CA GLU A 416 11.17 -6.67 -1.09
C GLU A 416 10.49 -6.83 0.27
N HIS A 417 10.95 -6.08 1.25
CA HIS A 417 10.47 -6.14 2.64
C HIS A 417 10.66 -7.49 3.34
N CYS A 418 11.28 -8.49 2.71
CA CYS A 418 11.57 -9.73 3.41
C CYS A 418 12.77 -9.55 4.36
N SER A 419 12.78 -10.28 5.47
CA SER A 419 13.90 -10.32 6.41
C SER A 419 14.39 -11.74 6.59
N ILE A 420 15.70 -11.96 6.47
CA ILE A 420 16.35 -13.26 6.66
C ILE A 420 17.47 -13.08 7.69
N ILE A 421 17.26 -13.62 8.89
CA ILE A 421 18.08 -13.37 10.08
C ILE A 421 18.55 -14.70 10.66
N ASP A 422 19.85 -14.85 10.91
CA ASP A 422 20.48 -16.04 11.50
C ASP A 422 20.04 -17.35 10.80
N SER A 423 19.88 -17.28 9.48
CA SER A 423 19.19 -18.31 8.69
C SER A 423 20.02 -18.78 7.50
N GLU A 424 19.79 -20.03 7.08
CA GLU A 424 20.47 -20.65 5.93
C GLU A 424 19.45 -21.28 5.00
N LEU A 425 19.52 -20.92 3.73
CA LEU A 425 18.67 -21.36 2.65
C LEU A 425 19.54 -22.16 1.67
N GLN A 426 19.27 -23.46 1.48
CA GLN A 426 20.13 -24.32 0.69
C GLN A 426 20.20 -23.96 -0.81
N GLY A 427 19.15 -23.38 -1.37
CA GLY A 427 19.11 -22.96 -2.77
C GLY A 427 17.72 -23.03 -3.39
N LEU A 428 17.51 -22.23 -4.44
CA LEU A 428 16.23 -22.12 -5.16
C LEU A 428 15.04 -21.79 -4.24
N ASN A 429 15.33 -21.21 -3.08
CA ASN A 429 14.34 -20.78 -2.11
C ASN A 429 13.77 -19.43 -2.54
N ILE A 430 12.50 -19.20 -2.27
CA ILE A 430 11.89 -17.88 -2.47
C ILE A 430 11.31 -17.43 -1.14
N THR A 431 11.77 -16.27 -0.67
CA THR A 431 11.14 -15.54 0.43
C THR A 431 10.38 -14.38 -0.17
N ALA A 432 9.05 -14.51 -0.20
CA ALA A 432 8.19 -13.52 -0.83
C ALA A 432 8.09 -12.23 -0.01
N HIS A 433 7.42 -11.23 -0.58
CA HIS A 433 7.27 -9.91 0.03
C HIS A 433 6.79 -9.96 1.48
N GLY A 434 7.49 -9.25 2.36
CA GLY A 434 7.20 -9.20 3.80
C GLY A 434 7.45 -10.50 4.58
N GLY A 435 8.01 -11.54 3.95
CA GLY A 435 8.38 -12.78 4.63
C GLY A 435 9.53 -12.57 5.62
N ILE A 436 9.37 -13.03 6.86
CA ILE A 436 10.34 -12.88 7.94
C ILE A 436 10.82 -14.27 8.37
N LEU A 437 12.12 -14.52 8.25
CA LEU A 437 12.80 -15.74 8.66
C LEU A 437 13.82 -15.41 9.75
N ILE A 438 13.71 -16.06 10.91
CA ILE A 438 14.60 -15.87 12.04
C ILE A 438 15.01 -17.25 12.57
N ASN A 439 16.31 -17.54 12.66
CA ASN A 439 16.84 -18.84 13.11
C ASN A 439 16.25 -20.03 12.32
N CYS A 440 16.33 -20.00 10.99
CA CYS A 440 15.78 -21.03 10.11
C CYS A 440 16.85 -21.78 9.31
N ARG A 441 16.61 -23.07 9.05
CA ARG A 441 17.38 -23.90 8.12
C ARG A 441 16.41 -24.47 7.07
N MET A 442 16.48 -23.93 5.85
CA MET A 442 15.60 -24.31 4.75
C MET A 442 16.33 -25.28 3.81
N GLY A 443 15.66 -26.39 3.49
CA GLY A 443 16.04 -27.25 2.37
C GLY A 443 15.90 -26.53 1.03
N GLU A 444 16.26 -27.18 -0.07
CA GLU A 444 16.12 -26.61 -1.41
C GLU A 444 14.66 -26.39 -1.82
N LYS A 445 14.40 -25.39 -2.67
CA LYS A 445 13.07 -25.12 -3.24
C LYS A 445 11.95 -24.93 -2.20
N VAL A 446 12.26 -24.42 -1.02
CA VAL A 446 11.23 -23.97 -0.07
C VAL A 446 10.68 -22.62 -0.51
N PHE A 447 9.35 -22.54 -0.62
CA PHE A 447 8.63 -21.30 -0.90
C PHE A 447 8.02 -20.76 0.39
N VAL A 448 8.36 -19.52 0.74
CA VAL A 448 7.77 -18.78 1.85
C VAL A 448 6.96 -17.61 1.29
N ALA A 449 5.64 -17.71 1.39
CA ALA A 449 4.74 -16.73 0.78
C ALA A 449 4.57 -15.44 1.62
N PHE A 450 3.80 -14.50 1.09
CA PHE A 450 3.60 -13.13 1.61
C PHE A 450 3.43 -13.06 3.12
N ASN A 451 4.07 -12.07 3.75
CA ASN A 451 3.93 -11.70 5.16
C ASN A 451 4.04 -12.89 6.14
N SER A 452 4.66 -14.01 5.74
CA SER A 452 4.83 -15.15 6.64
C SER A 452 5.91 -14.84 7.67
N PHE A 453 5.67 -15.21 8.92
CA PHE A 453 6.61 -15.01 10.02
C PHE A 453 7.08 -16.36 10.55
N LEU A 454 8.36 -16.69 10.37
CA LEU A 454 8.96 -17.96 10.78
C LEU A 454 10.11 -17.67 11.75
N ARG A 455 9.88 -17.90 13.03
CA ARG A 455 10.86 -17.73 14.10
C ARG A 455 11.16 -19.06 14.78
N GLY A 456 12.36 -19.57 14.51
CA GLY A 456 12.98 -20.68 15.22
C GLY A 456 13.60 -20.26 16.55
N LEU A 457 14.03 -21.25 17.33
CA LEU A 457 14.78 -21.03 18.57
C LEU A 457 16.25 -20.77 18.26
N LYS A 458 16.91 -19.90 19.03
CA LYS A 458 18.32 -19.53 18.85
C LYS A 458 19.26 -20.75 18.83
N GLU A 459 19.07 -21.69 19.77
CA GLU A 459 19.91 -22.89 19.90
C GLU A 459 19.36 -24.10 19.13
N ALA A 460 18.16 -23.98 18.55
CA ALA A 460 17.48 -25.06 17.85
C ALA A 460 16.65 -24.46 16.68
N PRO A 461 17.31 -24.15 15.56
CA PRO A 461 16.67 -23.46 14.45
C PRO A 461 15.51 -24.28 13.89
N LEU A 462 14.49 -23.59 13.38
CA LEU A 462 13.39 -24.23 12.65
C LEU A 462 13.96 -24.89 11.40
N LYS A 463 13.75 -26.19 11.24
CA LYS A 463 14.13 -26.91 10.03
C LYS A 463 12.92 -27.08 9.12
N VAL A 464 13.07 -26.72 7.84
CA VAL A 464 12.03 -26.92 6.84
C VAL A 464 12.60 -27.77 5.70
N GLY A 465 12.05 -28.95 5.48
CA GLY A 465 12.49 -29.86 4.44
C GLY A 465 12.28 -29.31 3.02
N SER A 466 12.99 -29.88 2.05
CA SER A 466 12.98 -29.41 0.66
C SER A 466 11.59 -29.47 0.01
N GLY A 467 11.31 -28.53 -0.89
CA GLY A 467 10.07 -28.47 -1.67
C GLY A 467 8.82 -28.18 -0.82
N CYS A 468 8.96 -27.64 0.39
CA CYS A 468 7.82 -27.21 1.19
C CYS A 468 7.23 -25.89 0.68
N MET A 469 5.92 -25.76 0.85
CA MET A 469 5.15 -24.55 0.54
C MET A 469 4.58 -23.99 1.84
N VAL A 470 5.16 -22.89 2.30
CA VAL A 470 4.62 -22.13 3.43
C VAL A 470 3.63 -21.12 2.86
N MET A 471 2.36 -21.34 3.16
CA MET A 471 1.23 -20.57 2.64
C MET A 471 1.30 -19.10 3.12
N PRO A 472 0.67 -18.16 2.41
CA PRO A 472 0.66 -16.76 2.80
C PRO A 472 0.19 -16.57 4.24
N HIS A 473 0.80 -15.60 4.92
CA HIS A 473 0.42 -15.17 6.28
C HIS A 473 0.60 -16.26 7.36
N THR A 474 1.39 -17.29 7.09
CA THR A 474 1.71 -18.32 8.09
C THR A 474 2.57 -17.74 9.20
N ILE A 475 2.25 -18.09 10.45
CA ILE A 475 3.00 -17.70 11.65
C ILE A 475 3.55 -18.96 12.32
N ILE A 476 4.87 -19.13 12.30
CA ILE A 476 5.60 -20.15 13.06
C ILE A 476 6.42 -19.42 14.12
N ASP A 477 6.14 -19.67 15.39
CA ASP A 477 6.79 -19.01 16.51
C ASP A 477 7.13 -20.05 17.59
N LEU A 478 8.31 -20.65 17.47
CA LEU A 478 8.60 -21.91 18.17
C LEU A 478 8.72 -21.75 19.69
N GLU A 479 8.07 -22.65 20.42
CA GLU A 479 8.26 -22.88 21.85
C GLU A 479 9.13 -24.14 22.11
N GLU A 480 9.29 -25.00 21.10
CA GLU A 480 10.14 -26.20 21.12
C GLU A 480 10.81 -26.45 19.75
N PRO A 481 11.91 -27.24 19.70
CA PRO A 481 12.55 -27.59 18.43
C PRO A 481 11.58 -28.31 17.47
N LEU A 482 11.51 -27.83 16.23
CA LEU A 482 10.59 -28.32 15.21
C LEU A 482 11.30 -28.57 13.87
N GLU A 483 10.92 -29.67 13.22
CA GLU A 483 11.34 -30.01 11.87
C GLU A 483 10.10 -30.32 11.03
N ILE A 484 9.92 -29.56 9.96
CA ILE A 484 8.85 -29.77 8.98
C ILE A 484 9.39 -30.74 7.92
N PRO A 485 8.74 -31.89 7.69
CA PRO A 485 9.18 -32.84 6.68
C PRO A 485 9.13 -32.24 5.28
N GLN A 486 9.94 -32.74 4.36
CA GLN A 486 9.96 -32.33 2.95
C GLN A 486 8.59 -32.44 2.27
N ARG A 487 8.37 -31.64 1.23
CA ARG A 487 7.16 -31.64 0.39
C ARG A 487 5.87 -31.56 1.21
N HIS A 488 5.80 -30.59 2.14
CA HIS A 488 4.59 -30.28 2.90
C HIS A 488 4.06 -28.89 2.54
N VAL A 489 2.73 -28.76 2.53
CA VAL A 489 2.04 -27.48 2.59
C VAL A 489 1.82 -27.14 4.07
N VAL A 490 2.15 -25.91 4.46
CA VAL A 490 2.11 -25.44 5.85
C VAL A 490 1.35 -24.13 5.91
N TRP A 491 0.45 -23.96 6.89
CA TRP A 491 -0.34 -22.74 7.05
C TRP A 491 -0.57 -22.37 8.51
N GLY A 492 -1.20 -21.24 8.77
CA GLY A 492 -1.79 -20.91 10.06
C GLY A 492 -0.79 -20.60 11.17
N PHE A 493 -0.99 -21.16 12.36
CA PHE A 493 -0.24 -20.77 13.57
C PHE A 493 0.42 -21.98 14.25
N ILE A 494 1.75 -22.01 14.32
CA ILE A 494 2.53 -23.17 14.74
C ILE A 494 3.59 -22.80 15.78
N ARG A 495 3.56 -23.42 16.97
CA ARG A 495 4.60 -23.23 18.00
C ARG A 495 5.34 -24.51 18.37
N ASN A 496 4.74 -25.66 18.07
CA ASN A 496 5.21 -26.97 18.50
C ASN A 496 4.74 -28.07 17.52
N LYS A 497 5.13 -29.32 17.78
CA LYS A 497 4.78 -30.48 16.95
C LYS A 497 3.27 -30.75 16.88
N ALA A 498 2.54 -30.48 17.96
CA ALA A 498 1.09 -30.68 17.99
C ALA A 498 0.38 -29.68 17.07
N ASP A 499 0.80 -28.41 17.10
CA ASP A 499 0.28 -27.39 16.19
C ASP A 499 0.60 -27.76 14.72
N LEU A 500 1.84 -28.19 14.42
CA LEU A 500 2.25 -28.59 13.07
C LEU A 500 1.36 -29.71 12.51
N ALA A 501 0.97 -30.69 13.32
CA ALA A 501 0.11 -31.79 12.88
C ALA A 501 -1.29 -31.33 12.45
N GLY A 502 -1.79 -30.22 13.00
CA GLY A 502 -3.07 -29.61 12.62
C GLY A 502 -2.97 -28.58 11.50
N HIS A 503 -1.76 -28.18 11.12
CA HIS A 503 -1.48 -27.02 10.26
C HIS A 503 -0.53 -27.34 9.11
N SER A 504 -0.33 -28.62 8.83
CA SER A 504 0.44 -29.06 7.66
C SER A 504 -0.14 -30.34 7.06
N ILE A 505 0.09 -30.50 5.77
CA ILE A 505 -0.27 -31.71 5.04
C ILE A 505 0.82 -32.01 4.00
N ALA A 506 1.16 -33.28 3.83
CA ALA A 506 2.04 -33.69 2.73
C ALA A 506 1.41 -33.32 1.39
N ILE A 507 2.20 -32.76 0.46
CA ILE A 507 1.75 -32.33 -0.85
C ILE A 507 0.98 -33.44 -1.57
N GLU A 508 1.53 -34.67 -1.60
CA GLU A 508 0.89 -35.80 -2.27
C GLU A 508 -0.47 -36.19 -1.65
N LYS A 509 -0.66 -35.95 -0.35
CA LYS A 509 -1.96 -36.17 0.29
C LYS A 509 -2.96 -35.10 -0.10
N LEU A 510 -2.53 -33.84 -0.21
CA LEU A 510 -3.39 -32.75 -0.65
C LEU A 510 -3.81 -32.92 -2.11
N ARG A 511 -2.88 -33.30 -3.00
CA ARG A 511 -3.15 -33.61 -4.42
C ARG A 511 -4.27 -34.65 -4.59
N ALA A 512 -4.31 -35.64 -3.71
CA ALA A 512 -5.32 -36.70 -3.74
C ALA A 512 -6.71 -36.26 -3.23
N VAL A 513 -6.86 -35.05 -2.66
CA VAL A 513 -8.15 -34.56 -2.18
C VAL A 513 -9.03 -34.16 -3.36
N GLN A 514 -10.21 -34.78 -3.42
CA GLN A 514 -11.30 -34.43 -4.33
C GLN A 514 -12.55 -34.19 -3.46
N GLY A 515 -12.97 -32.94 -3.32
CA GLY A 515 -14.06 -32.54 -2.42
C GLY A 515 -13.56 -31.77 -1.20
N GLN A 516 -14.15 -31.99 -0.02
CA GLN A 516 -13.88 -31.17 1.16
C GLN A 516 -12.99 -31.87 2.19
N VAL A 517 -12.00 -31.14 2.72
CA VAL A 517 -11.22 -31.51 3.90
C VAL A 517 -11.15 -30.34 4.86
N SER A 518 -11.20 -30.63 6.17
CA SER A 518 -11.07 -29.63 7.22
C SER A 518 -10.01 -30.06 8.22
N MET A 519 -9.15 -29.12 8.61
CA MET A 519 -8.10 -29.32 9.61
C MET A 519 -8.06 -28.10 10.54
N GLY A 520 -8.63 -28.24 11.74
CA GLY A 520 -8.79 -27.12 12.67
C GLY A 520 -9.62 -25.99 12.06
N ALA A 521 -9.03 -24.79 12.00
CA ALA A 521 -9.66 -23.60 11.40
C ALA A 521 -9.47 -23.52 9.87
N MET A 522 -8.79 -24.49 9.26
CA MET A 522 -8.64 -24.59 7.81
C MET A 522 -9.76 -25.42 7.19
N THR A 523 -10.32 -24.93 6.09
CA THR A 523 -11.21 -25.67 5.21
C THR A 523 -10.69 -25.57 3.78
N PHE A 524 -10.60 -26.71 3.10
CA PHE A 524 -10.33 -26.79 1.68
C PHE A 524 -11.47 -27.55 1.01
N THR A 525 -11.95 -27.04 -0.12
CA THR A 525 -13.00 -27.67 -0.94
C THR A 525 -12.57 -27.63 -2.40
N GLY A 526 -12.69 -28.75 -3.12
CA GLY A 526 -12.45 -28.83 -4.56
C GLY A 526 -11.31 -29.78 -4.93
N ASP A 527 -10.56 -29.41 -5.97
CA ASP A 527 -9.47 -30.21 -6.53
C ASP A 527 -8.11 -29.82 -5.94
N GLY A 528 -7.55 -30.69 -5.10
CA GLY A 528 -6.26 -30.48 -4.47
C GLY A 528 -5.07 -30.50 -5.45
N GLU A 529 -5.19 -31.22 -6.57
CA GLU A 529 -4.17 -31.23 -7.63
C GLU A 529 -4.03 -29.85 -8.26
N ALA A 530 -5.18 -29.20 -8.53
CA ALA A 530 -5.22 -27.87 -9.12
C ALA A 530 -4.59 -26.81 -8.19
N LEU A 531 -4.87 -26.86 -6.89
CA LEU A 531 -4.25 -25.96 -5.90
C LEU A 531 -2.73 -26.12 -5.89
N VAL A 532 -2.23 -27.35 -5.72
CA VAL A 532 -0.79 -27.63 -5.64
C VAL A 532 -0.09 -27.23 -6.95
N SER A 533 -0.66 -27.60 -8.09
CA SER A 533 -0.09 -27.28 -9.41
C SER A 533 0.00 -25.78 -9.63
N ALA A 534 -0.99 -25.00 -9.20
CA ALA A 534 -0.96 -23.54 -9.30
C ALA A 534 0.21 -22.94 -8.51
N PHE A 535 0.48 -23.43 -7.29
CA PHE A 535 1.63 -22.99 -6.50
C PHE A 535 2.97 -23.45 -7.09
N GLU A 536 3.09 -24.71 -7.52
CA GLU A 536 4.33 -25.20 -8.16
C GLU A 536 4.66 -24.40 -9.43
N HIS A 537 3.65 -24.10 -10.26
CA HIS A 537 3.82 -23.31 -11.46
C HIS A 537 4.26 -21.87 -11.14
N ARG A 538 3.67 -21.25 -10.10
CA ARG A 538 4.08 -19.92 -9.63
C ARG A 538 5.52 -19.90 -9.13
N ILE A 539 5.92 -20.89 -8.33
CA ILE A 539 7.29 -21.02 -7.79
C ILE A 539 8.29 -21.12 -8.94
N GLU A 540 8.03 -22.01 -9.90
CA GLU A 540 8.91 -22.23 -11.04
C GLU A 540 9.01 -20.97 -11.91
N HIS A 541 7.87 -20.32 -12.20
CA HIS A 541 7.85 -19.06 -12.94
C HIS A 541 8.69 -17.97 -12.27
N ILE A 542 8.60 -17.82 -10.94
CA ILE A 542 9.41 -16.86 -10.19
C ILE A 542 10.90 -17.21 -10.32
N LEU A 543 11.28 -18.48 -10.15
CA LEU A 543 12.69 -18.89 -10.27
C LEU A 543 13.25 -18.63 -11.68
N GLU A 544 12.46 -18.93 -12.72
CA GLU A 544 12.82 -18.66 -14.12
C GLU A 544 12.96 -17.16 -14.39
N ALA A 545 11.97 -16.35 -14.01
CA ALA A 545 11.98 -14.90 -14.22
C ALA A 545 13.17 -14.21 -13.52
N ASN A 546 13.56 -14.72 -12.36
CA ASN A 546 14.71 -14.21 -11.61
C ASN A 546 16.06 -14.70 -12.13
N GLY A 547 16.07 -15.70 -13.02
CA GLY A 547 17.30 -16.26 -13.56
C GLY A 547 18.03 -17.15 -12.57
N ALA A 548 17.28 -17.83 -11.69
CA ALA A 548 17.83 -18.77 -10.70
C ALA A 548 18.59 -19.93 -11.37
N TYR A 549 18.18 -20.28 -12.59
CA TYR A 549 18.76 -21.36 -13.40
C TYR A 549 19.78 -20.90 -14.43
N PHE A 550 20.21 -19.64 -14.39
CA PHE A 550 21.18 -19.13 -15.37
C PHE A 550 22.47 -19.96 -15.34
N ASP A 551 22.94 -20.36 -16.52
CA ASP A 551 24.12 -21.21 -16.70
C ASP A 551 25.29 -20.52 -17.41
N GLY A 552 25.12 -19.23 -17.73
CA GLY A 552 26.06 -18.45 -18.55
C GLY A 552 25.57 -18.19 -19.97
N GLU A 553 24.63 -18.98 -20.47
CA GLU A 553 24.08 -18.85 -21.83
C GLU A 553 22.55 -18.73 -21.85
N LYS A 554 21.84 -19.53 -21.04
CA LYS A 554 20.37 -19.63 -21.01
C LYS A 554 19.82 -19.37 -19.62
N GLY A 555 18.57 -18.94 -19.56
CA GLY A 555 17.88 -18.64 -18.30
C GLY A 555 18.20 -17.26 -17.73
N LEU A 556 18.49 -16.28 -18.60
CA LEU A 556 18.79 -14.90 -18.19
C LEU A 556 17.55 -14.24 -17.57
N GLY A 557 17.63 -13.86 -16.31
CA GLY A 557 16.54 -13.24 -15.55
C GLY A 557 16.94 -11.98 -14.80
N HIS A 558 16.13 -11.60 -13.82
CA HIS A 558 16.31 -10.36 -13.05
C HIS A 558 17.63 -10.30 -12.28
N ALA A 559 18.15 -11.43 -11.76
CA ALA A 559 19.43 -11.45 -11.04
C ALA A 559 20.60 -11.00 -11.93
N GLN A 560 20.50 -11.21 -13.24
CA GLN A 560 21.53 -10.78 -14.19
C GLN A 560 21.24 -9.39 -14.79
N LYS A 561 19.97 -9.01 -14.93
CA LYS A 561 19.56 -7.72 -15.52
C LYS A 561 19.64 -6.56 -14.52
N ASN A 562 19.31 -6.80 -13.25
CA ASN A 562 19.11 -5.72 -12.27
C ASN A 562 20.40 -5.29 -11.54
N GLN A 563 21.56 -5.68 -12.06
CA GLN A 563 22.87 -5.30 -11.49
C GLN A 563 23.18 -3.80 -11.65
N ALA A 564 22.56 -3.11 -12.61
CA ALA A 564 22.84 -1.71 -12.95
C ALA A 564 21.57 -0.82 -12.88
N MET A 565 20.97 -0.72 -11.69
CA MET A 565 19.84 0.19 -11.42
C MET A 565 20.27 1.33 -10.51
N SER A 566 19.85 2.57 -10.82
CA SER A 566 20.07 3.76 -9.99
C SER A 566 18.76 4.43 -9.63
N PHE A 567 18.63 5.04 -8.45
CA PHE A 567 17.45 5.85 -8.12
C PHE A 567 17.79 7.33 -8.06
N ASN A 568 16.98 8.12 -8.75
CA ASN A 568 17.03 9.58 -8.70
C ASN A 568 16.05 10.11 -7.65
N THR A 569 16.34 11.29 -7.11
CA THR A 569 15.50 11.94 -6.10
C THR A 569 14.51 12.94 -6.70
N ILE A 570 13.38 13.09 -6.03
CA ILE A 570 12.38 14.14 -6.27
C ILE A 570 12.06 14.78 -4.92
N GLN A 571 11.89 16.09 -4.89
CA GLN A 571 11.67 16.86 -3.66
C GLN A 571 10.26 17.49 -3.63
N PRO A 572 9.62 17.56 -2.44
CA PRO A 572 8.36 18.28 -2.28
C PRO A 572 8.57 19.79 -2.21
N TYR A 573 7.49 20.57 -2.32
CA TYR A 573 7.50 21.97 -1.87
C TYR A 573 7.85 22.03 -0.37
N ALA A 574 8.89 22.80 -0.03
CA ALA A 574 9.36 22.94 1.36
C ALA A 574 8.48 23.87 2.20
N GLU A 575 7.81 24.84 1.56
CA GLU A 575 7.04 25.89 2.22
C GLU A 575 5.81 26.33 1.39
N GLY A 576 4.99 27.19 1.98
CA GLY A 576 3.81 27.76 1.31
C GLY A 576 2.60 26.81 1.27
N PRO A 577 1.57 27.18 0.48
CA PRO A 577 0.27 26.48 0.45
C PRO A 577 0.31 25.10 -0.21
N PHE A 578 1.45 24.71 -0.79
CA PHE A 578 1.68 23.38 -1.36
C PHE A 578 2.67 22.55 -0.54
N LYS A 579 3.09 23.02 0.66
CA LYS A 579 4.12 22.34 1.45
C LYS A 579 3.82 20.85 1.64
N GLY A 580 4.79 20.00 1.31
CA GLY A 580 4.67 18.54 1.36
C GLY A 580 4.01 17.88 0.14
N LEU A 581 3.40 18.65 -0.76
CA LEU A 581 3.02 18.18 -2.10
C LEU A 581 4.21 18.26 -3.05
N TYR A 582 4.14 17.51 -4.13
CA TYR A 582 5.10 17.53 -5.23
C TYR A 582 4.53 18.38 -6.38
N PRO A 583 5.38 19.10 -7.14
CA PRO A 583 4.93 19.79 -8.33
C PRO A 583 4.37 18.81 -9.36
N THR A 584 3.63 19.32 -10.35
CA THR A 584 3.25 18.47 -11.48
C THR A 584 4.50 18.16 -12.29
N ILE A 585 4.84 16.88 -12.39
CA ILE A 585 6.06 16.38 -13.01
C ILE A 585 5.68 15.30 -14.03
N GLU A 586 6.31 15.34 -15.19
CA GLU A 586 6.30 14.25 -16.15
C GLU A 586 7.75 13.87 -16.47
N ILE A 587 8.08 12.59 -16.33
CA ILE A 587 9.40 12.01 -16.61
C ILE A 587 9.20 10.92 -17.66
N ARG A 588 9.85 11.09 -18.81
CA ARG A 588 9.80 10.14 -19.92
C ARG A 588 11.13 10.13 -20.68
N PRO A 589 11.46 9.05 -21.40
CA PRO A 589 12.60 9.02 -22.30
C PRO A 589 12.53 10.15 -23.31
N ILE A 590 13.70 10.66 -23.72
CA ILE A 590 13.80 11.57 -24.86
C ILE A 590 13.41 10.76 -26.10
N GLU A 591 12.34 11.17 -26.80
CA GLU A 591 12.01 10.58 -28.10
C GLU A 591 13.16 10.91 -29.09
N PRO A 592 13.66 9.91 -29.82
CA PRO A 592 14.80 10.08 -30.72
C PRO A 592 14.52 11.04 -31.90
#